data_AF-A0A7W2DU24-F1
#
_entry.id   AF-A0A7W2DU24-F1
#
_cell.length_a   1.000
_cell.length_b   1.000
_cell.length_c   1.000
_cell.angle_alpha   90.00
_cell.angle_beta   90.00
_cell.angle_gamma   90.00
#
_symmetry.space_group_name_H-M   'P 1'
#
loop_
_entity.id
_entity.type
_entity.pdbx_description
1 polymer ?
#
loop_
_entity_poly.entity_id
_entity_poly.type
_entity_poly.pdbx_seq_one_letter_code
_entity_poly.pdbx_strand_id
1 'polypeptide(L)' 'MNEDDCFPLMLSQRECGALYMDIRTAASRAEVADILPRHHLSEDDFVAGFPQLAKWVQDLPDDIPPTG' A
#
# COMPACT_ATOMS: atom_id res chain seq x y z
N MET A 1 -3.22 17.46 -24.65
CA MET A 1 -3.53 16.19 -23.96
C MET A 1 -2.20 15.50 -23.87
N ASN A 2 -1.55 15.53 -22.71
CA ASN A 2 -0.26 14.85 -22.55
C ASN A 2 -0.60 13.42 -22.14
N GLU A 3 -0.56 12.55 -23.13
CA GLU A 3 -0.34 11.12 -22.98
C GLU A 3 1.13 10.96 -22.48
N ASP A 4 1.38 10.04 -21.54
CA ASP A 4 2.69 9.79 -20.86
C ASP A 4 3.01 10.53 -19.56
N ASP A 5 2.02 10.91 -18.74
CA ASP A 5 2.26 11.01 -17.28
C ASP A 5 2.17 9.60 -16.66
N CYS A 6 3.01 8.68 -17.15
CA CYS A 6 3.36 7.44 -16.47
C CYS A 6 4.32 7.77 -15.31
N PHE A 7 3.94 8.73 -14.48
CA PHE A 7 4.50 8.86 -13.16
C PHE A 7 3.68 7.89 -12.30
N PRO A 8 4.28 6.87 -11.67
CA PRO A 8 3.59 6.22 -10.56
C PRO A 8 3.30 7.36 -9.61
N LEU A 9 2.01 7.69 -9.42
CA LEU A 9 1.53 8.83 -8.65
C LEU A 9 2.44 9.02 -7.44
N MET A 10 3.39 9.95 -7.53
CA MET A 10 4.33 10.20 -6.44
C MET A 10 3.51 10.91 -5.40
N LEU A 11 2.89 10.10 -4.52
CA LEU A 11 2.11 10.54 -3.39
C LEU A 11 2.83 11.73 -2.76
N SER A 12 2.08 12.80 -2.50
CA SER A 12 2.63 13.94 -1.78
C SER A 12 3.24 13.42 -0.47
N GLN A 13 4.23 14.11 0.10
CA GLN A 13 4.88 13.67 1.33
C GLN A 13 3.88 13.38 2.48
N ARG A 14 2.76 14.13 2.52
CA ARG A 14 1.62 13.87 3.42
C ARG A 14 0.93 12.53 3.16
N GLU A 15 0.69 12.21 1.89
CA GLU A 15 0.01 10.97 1.48
C GLU A 15 0.91 9.75 1.69
N CYS A 16 2.22 9.88 1.43
CA CYS A 16 3.23 8.89 1.82
C CYS A 16 3.21 8.61 3.34
N GLY A 17 3.15 9.66 4.16
CA GLY A 17 3.09 9.54 5.62
C GLY A 17 1.81 8.85 6.10
N ALA A 18 0.67 9.16 5.48
CA ALA A 18 -0.62 8.51 5.78
C ALA A 18 -0.58 7.03 5.41
N LEU A 19 -0.17 6.70 4.17
CA LEU A 19 -0.03 5.32 3.71
C LEU A 19 0.90 4.50 4.61
N TYR A 20 2.05 5.07 5.00
CA TYR A 20 2.99 4.39 5.89
C TYR A 20 2.37 4.05 7.24
N MET A 21 1.60 4.96 7.82
CA MET A 21 0.92 4.71 9.10
C MET A 21 -0.18 3.68 8.95
N ASP A 22 -0.98 3.77 7.89
CA ASP A 22 -2.10 2.87 7.62
C ASP A 22 -1.62 1.42 7.41
N ILE A 23 -0.58 1.24 6.58
CA ILE A 23 0.07 -0.06 6.39
C ILE A 23 0.70 -0.55 7.69
N ARG A 24 1.36 0.31 8.48
CA ARG A 24 1.98 -0.12 9.74
C ARG A 24 0.94 -0.56 10.78
N THR A 25 -0.25 0.01 10.75
CA THR A 25 -1.37 -0.43 11.59
C THR A 25 -2.06 -1.67 11.04
N ALA A 26 -1.75 -2.07 9.80
CA ALA A 26 -2.40 -3.19 9.17
C ALA A 26 -2.06 -4.50 9.87
N ALA A 27 -3.06 -5.28 10.24
CA ALA A 27 -2.87 -6.56 10.91
C ALA A 27 -2.69 -7.73 9.93
N SER A 28 -2.92 -7.52 8.62
CA SER A 28 -2.85 -8.57 7.59
C SER A 28 -2.64 -8.04 6.18
N ARG A 29 -2.19 -8.94 5.29
CA ARG A 29 -2.02 -8.64 3.86
C ARG A 29 -3.32 -8.24 3.19
N ALA A 30 -4.43 -8.87 3.56
CA ALA A 30 -5.76 -8.50 3.06
C ALA A 30 -6.14 -7.06 3.42
N GLU A 31 -5.80 -6.61 4.64
CA GLU A 31 -6.06 -5.24 5.07
C GLU A 31 -5.18 -4.25 4.29
N VAL A 32 -3.90 -4.57 4.07
CA VAL A 32 -3.02 -3.78 3.20
C VAL A 32 -3.59 -3.68 1.78
N ALA A 33 -4.07 -4.78 1.21
CA ALA A 33 -4.67 -4.80 -0.12
C ALA A 33 -5.95 -3.94 -0.22
N ASP A 34 -6.68 -3.73 0.88
CA ASP A 34 -7.82 -2.80 0.96
C ASP A 34 -7.38 -1.33 1.12
N ILE A 35 -6.21 -1.09 1.70
CA ILE A 35 -5.64 0.24 1.93
C ILE A 35 -5.06 0.85 0.65
N LEU A 36 -4.34 0.06 -0.15
CA LEU A 36 -3.71 0.53 -1.40
C LEU A 36 -4.67 1.28 -2.35
N PRO A 37 -5.86 0.76 -2.69
CA PRO A 37 -6.79 1.45 -3.58
C PRO A 37 -7.35 2.75 -2.97
N ARG A 38 -7.42 2.89 -1.64
CA ARG A 38 -7.83 4.15 -0.98
C ARG A 38 -6.82 5.28 -1.21
N HIS A 39 -5.57 4.91 -1.49
CA HIS A 39 -4.49 5.82 -1.85
C HIS A 39 -4.25 5.91 -3.37
N HIS A 40 -5.15 5.34 -4.19
CA HIS A 40 -4.98 5.24 -5.64
C HIS A 40 -3.67 4.56 -6.06
N LEU A 41 -3.20 3.61 -5.25
CA LEU A 41 -2.01 2.81 -5.54
C LEU A 41 -2.40 1.39 -5.94
N SER A 42 -1.68 0.86 -6.92
CA SER A 42 -1.68 -0.56 -7.25
C SER A 42 -0.66 -1.29 -6.36
N GLU A 43 -0.79 -2.62 -6.26
CA GLU A 43 0.19 -3.45 -5.55
C GLU A 43 1.59 -3.32 -6.16
N ASP A 44 1.72 -3.33 -7.50
CA ASP A 44 2.99 -3.11 -8.19
C ASP A 44 3.62 -1.75 -7.86
N ASP A 45 2.84 -0.67 -7.91
CA ASP A 45 3.32 0.68 -7.56
C ASP A 45 3.78 0.76 -6.10
N PHE A 46 3.07 0.08 -5.20
CA PHE A 46 3.43 -0.01 -3.81
C PHE A 46 4.74 -0.80 -3.60
N VAL A 47 4.91 -1.93 -4.28
CA VAL A 47 6.13 -2.74 -4.20
C VAL A 47 7.33 -1.98 -4.77
N ALA A 48 7.13 -1.26 -5.88
CA ALA A 48 8.17 -0.46 -6.52
C ALA A 48 8.53 0.79 -5.71
N GLY A 49 7.54 1.49 -5.14
CA GLY A 49 7.72 2.73 -4.37
C GLY A 49 8.13 2.51 -2.92
N PHE A 50 7.71 1.40 -2.30
CA PHE A 50 7.92 1.10 -0.88
C PHE A 50 8.41 -0.34 -0.66
N PRO A 51 9.60 -0.71 -1.19
CA PRO A 51 10.10 -2.08 -1.08
C PRO A 51 10.29 -2.55 0.37
N GLN A 52 10.55 -1.63 1.30
CA GLN A 52 10.65 -1.93 2.73
C GLN A 52 9.30 -2.31 3.33
N LEU A 53 8.23 -1.58 3.00
CA LEU A 53 6.87 -1.90 3.45
C LEU A 53 6.40 -3.19 2.77
N ALA A 54 6.62 -3.36 1.47
CA ALA A 54 6.26 -4.58 0.76
C ALA A 54 6.91 -5.84 1.36
N LYS A 55 8.15 -5.73 1.85
CA LYS A 55 8.80 -6.82 2.59
C LYS A 55 8.10 -7.11 3.92
N TRP A 56 7.67 -6.09 4.63
CA TRP A 56 6.93 -6.25 5.89
C TRP A 56 5.52 -6.83 5.64
N VAL A 57 4.84 -6.39 4.59
CA VAL A 57 3.56 -6.94 4.16
C VAL A 57 3.69 -8.43 3.82
N GLN A 58 4.77 -8.85 3.17
CA GLN A 58 5.03 -10.28 2.93
C GLN A 58 5.23 -11.10 4.22
N ASP A 59 5.61 -10.46 5.33
CA ASP A 59 5.77 -11.09 6.65
C ASP A 59 4.45 -11.12 7.44
N LEU A 60 3.46 -10.30 7.04
CA LEU A 60 2.13 -10.31 7.64
C LEU A 60 1.36 -11.59 7.29
N PRO A 61 0.49 -12.07 8.19
CA PRO A 61 -0.43 -13.14 7.88
C PRO A 61 -1.39 -12.72 6.74
N ASP A 62 -1.70 -13.67 5.85
CA ASP A 62 -2.65 -13.49 4.76
C ASP A 62 -4.09 -13.35 5.29
N ASP A 63 -4.36 -14.03 6.41
CA ASP A 63 -5.68 -14.25 6.99
C ASP A 63 -5.59 -14.08 8.51
N ILE A 64 -6.15 -12.99 9.06
CA ILE A 64 -6.85 -13.12 10.34
C ILE A 64 -8.28 -13.48 9.94
N PRO A 65 -8.71 -14.73 10.16
CA PRO A 65 -10.11 -15.06 9.95
C PRO A 65 -10.94 -14.12 10.84
N PRO A 66 -12.11 -13.64 10.39
CA PRO A 66 -13.03 -12.97 11.28
C PRO A 66 -13.28 -13.96 12.43
N THR A 67 -12.80 -13.63 13.61
CA THR A 67 -13.17 -14.37 14.81
C THR A 67 -14.64 -14.05 15.04
N GLY A 68 -15.51 -14.84 14.42
CA GLY A 68 -16.96 -14.86 14.58
C GLY A 68 -17.37 -16.02 15.47
#